data_AF-A0A191MXF9-F1
#
_entry.id   AF-A0A191MXF9-F1
#
_cell.length_a   1.000
_cell.length_b   1.000
_cell.length_c   1.000
_cell.angle_alpha   90.00
_cell.angle_beta   90.00
_cell.angle_gamma   90.00
#
_symmetry.space_group_name_H-M   'P 1'
#
loop_
_entity.id
_entity.type
_entity.pdbx_description
1 polymer ?
#
loop_
_entity_poly.entity_id
_entity_poly.type
_entity_poly.pdbx_seq_one_letter_code
_entity_poly.pdbx_strand_id
1 'polypeptide(L)'
;MRKFDLKIFLKQLVPAGFPLAFFMSGKENKPYPRLNNSMRIINTSGKNPVRTYLSLDKEINVILADNKGQSGVYRWVHIESGKNYIGSSANLSDRFRRYFNYSYLSSSRRGASLICKALLKYGYAGFRLEILEYCSNTEVLAREQFYLDKFKPEYNILKIAGSNLGYKHSVASLKLMSVASRSRNQLEDFLKSKRESMLGRELYKTHLENMALNNSFRQAVVLHNSTTGDSQQYTSMTQAALFLGVHMTTVKRYLNSSKLCKGYAITKVNSGLDLPSGSGPTNERQAVLLTNKASGVTQEFSTIKAACQYLEISSKRLSNYFKNNESSNTNGEISTIKGYIISKIDTLDGVKGNSKAIEVINVDTNEVTRYSSVSSAAEALNIPQSSISTYFNRKRTTPYRNKYLFKFI
;
A
#
# COMPACT_ATOMS: atom_id res chain seq x y z
N MET A 1 -65.99 -13.30 -17.08
CA MET A 1 -64.68 -13.89 -16.76
C MET A 1 -64.11 -14.55 -18.02
N ARG A 2 -63.13 -13.92 -18.68
CA ARG A 2 -62.46 -14.51 -19.86
C ARG A 2 -61.34 -15.44 -19.35
N LYS A 3 -61.40 -16.73 -19.68
CA LYS A 3 -60.36 -17.70 -19.34
C LYS A 3 -59.08 -17.32 -20.07
N PHE A 4 -58.02 -17.06 -19.32
CA PHE A 4 -56.69 -16.75 -19.83
C PHE A 4 -56.06 -18.07 -20.32
N ASP A 5 -55.87 -18.20 -21.63
CA ASP A 5 -55.30 -19.43 -22.21
C ASP A 5 -53.78 -19.42 -22.09
N LEU A 6 -53.29 -20.07 -21.02
CA LEU A 6 -51.88 -20.15 -20.64
C LEU A 6 -50.97 -20.72 -21.76
N LYS A 7 -51.54 -21.46 -22.72
CA LYS A 7 -50.81 -22.02 -23.86
C LYS A 7 -50.30 -20.98 -24.85
N ILE A 8 -50.99 -19.84 -24.97
CA ILE A 8 -50.59 -18.77 -25.91
C ILE A 8 -49.40 -17.99 -25.35
N PHE A 9 -49.35 -17.78 -24.03
CA PHE A 9 -48.28 -17.02 -23.37
C PHE A 9 -46.94 -17.77 -23.34
N LEU A 10 -46.97 -19.09 -23.17
CA LEU A 10 -45.76 -19.93 -23.12
C LEU A 10 -45.08 -20.14 -24.48
N LYS A 11 -45.77 -19.89 -25.60
CA LYS A 11 -45.20 -20.00 -26.95
C LYS A 11 -44.26 -18.85 -27.34
N GLN A 12 -44.29 -17.73 -26.61
CA GLN A 12 -43.45 -16.55 -26.90
C GLN A 12 -42.09 -16.55 -26.20
N LEU A 13 -41.81 -17.51 -25.31
CA LEU A 13 -40.62 -17.53 -24.45
C LEU A 13 -39.60 -18.63 -24.78
N VAL A 14 -39.77 -19.37 -25.89
CA VAL A 14 -38.88 -20.48 -26.27
C VAL A 14 -38.18 -20.18 -27.60
N PRO A 15 -36.84 -20.07 -27.65
CA PRO A 15 -36.11 -19.95 -28.91
C PRO A 15 -36.24 -21.24 -29.73
N ALA A 16 -36.39 -21.11 -31.05
CA ALA A 16 -36.67 -22.20 -31.97
C ALA A 16 -35.58 -23.29 -31.92
N GLY A 17 -35.97 -24.53 -31.58
CA GLY A 17 -35.08 -25.71 -31.63
C GLY A 17 -35.30 -26.80 -30.58
N PHE A 18 -36.20 -26.63 -29.59
CA PHE A 18 -36.43 -27.64 -28.53
C PHE A 18 -37.83 -28.27 -28.60
N PRO A 19 -37.98 -29.61 -28.58
CA PRO A 19 -39.29 -30.26 -28.60
C PRO A 19 -40.10 -30.04 -27.31
N LEU A 20 -41.37 -29.67 -27.47
CA LEU A 20 -42.36 -29.29 -26.43
C LEU A 20 -42.86 -30.47 -25.56
N ALA A 21 -42.10 -31.57 -25.43
CA ALA A 21 -42.54 -32.79 -24.74
C ALA A 21 -42.09 -32.90 -23.27
N PHE A 22 -41.43 -31.88 -22.72
CA PHE A 22 -40.84 -31.96 -21.37
C PHE A 22 -41.68 -31.32 -20.24
N PHE A 23 -42.81 -30.68 -20.56
CA PHE A 23 -43.55 -29.85 -19.59
C PHE A 23 -44.98 -30.31 -19.35
N MET A 24 -45.27 -31.61 -19.22
CA MET A 24 -46.55 -32.08 -18.69
C MET A 24 -46.41 -33.46 -18.03
N SER A 25 -46.08 -33.50 -16.74
CA SER A 25 -46.48 -34.57 -15.82
C SER A 25 -46.15 -34.16 -14.38
N GLY A 26 -47.05 -33.44 -13.73
CA GLY A 26 -47.11 -33.37 -12.28
C GLY A 26 -47.80 -34.62 -11.75
N LYS A 27 -47.06 -35.46 -11.03
CA LYS A 27 -47.60 -36.45 -10.08
C LYS A 27 -46.71 -36.53 -8.84
N GLU A 28 -47.39 -36.82 -7.74
CA GLU A 28 -47.07 -36.57 -6.34
C GLU A 28 -45.81 -37.27 -5.78
N ASN A 29 -45.31 -36.69 -4.70
CA ASN A 29 -44.21 -37.19 -3.86
C ASN A 29 -44.46 -38.61 -3.33
N LYS A 30 -43.68 -39.59 -3.82
CA LYS A 30 -43.29 -40.85 -3.15
C LYS A 30 -41.86 -41.23 -3.62
N PRO A 31 -41.07 -41.95 -2.80
CA PRO A 31 -39.61 -41.93 -2.88
C PRO A 31 -39.15 -42.62 -4.17
N TYR A 32 -38.32 -41.93 -4.95
CA TYR A 32 -37.78 -42.54 -6.16
C TYR A 32 -36.85 -43.71 -5.83
N PRO A 33 -36.92 -44.78 -6.64
CA PRO A 33 -36.37 -46.10 -6.34
C PRO A 33 -34.86 -46.13 -6.53
N ARG A 34 -34.21 -47.07 -5.82
CA ARG A 34 -32.83 -47.50 -6.09
C ARG A 34 -32.72 -47.91 -7.57
N LEU A 35 -32.09 -47.05 -8.37
CA LEU A 35 -31.54 -47.42 -9.67
C LEU A 35 -30.05 -47.68 -9.47
N ASN A 36 -29.71 -48.97 -9.54
CA ASN A 36 -28.36 -49.50 -9.59
C ASN A 36 -27.62 -48.88 -10.80
N ASN A 37 -26.89 -47.80 -10.57
CA ASN A 37 -25.78 -47.41 -11.43
C ASN A 37 -24.50 -47.87 -10.75
N SER A 38 -23.84 -48.84 -11.38
CA SER A 38 -22.60 -49.47 -10.95
C SER A 38 -21.58 -48.43 -10.48
N MET A 39 -21.44 -48.31 -9.17
CA MET A 39 -20.29 -47.70 -8.53
C MET A 39 -19.03 -48.45 -8.96
N ARG A 40 -18.27 -47.90 -9.90
CA ARG A 40 -16.86 -48.30 -10.06
C ARG A 40 -15.99 -47.41 -9.17
N ILE A 41 -16.17 -47.55 -7.86
CA ILE A 41 -15.15 -47.19 -6.87
C ILE A 41 -14.16 -48.36 -6.87
N ILE A 42 -13.00 -48.17 -7.46
CA ILE A 42 -11.92 -49.16 -7.37
C ILE A 42 -11.07 -48.77 -6.17
N ASN A 43 -11.33 -49.39 -5.00
CA ASN A 43 -10.37 -49.41 -3.91
C ASN A 43 -9.31 -50.45 -4.28
N THR A 44 -8.19 -50.02 -4.86
CA THR A 44 -7.04 -50.90 -5.11
C THR A 44 -6.32 -51.16 -3.80
N SER A 45 -6.63 -52.29 -3.16
CA SER A 45 -5.81 -52.84 -2.07
C SER A 45 -4.39 -53.09 -2.59
N GLY A 46 -3.48 -52.15 -2.33
CA GLY A 46 -2.03 -52.32 -2.54
C GLY A 46 -1.37 -51.50 -3.66
N LYS A 47 -2.10 -50.69 -4.44
CA LYS A 47 -1.49 -49.76 -5.42
C LYS A 47 -2.23 -48.43 -5.46
N ASN A 48 -1.48 -47.32 -5.45
CA ASN A 48 -2.01 -45.97 -5.71
C ASN A 48 -2.79 -45.95 -7.04
N PRO A 49 -3.90 -45.19 -7.13
CA PRO A 49 -4.45 -44.25 -6.13
C PRO A 49 -5.37 -44.90 -5.06
N VAL A 50 -5.46 -44.30 -3.87
CA VAL A 50 -6.37 -44.71 -2.77
C VAL A 50 -7.83 -44.60 -3.20
N ARG A 51 -8.15 -43.56 -3.98
CA ARG A 51 -9.50 -43.36 -4.50
C ARG A 51 -9.47 -42.65 -5.85
N THR A 52 -10.41 -42.98 -6.73
CA THR A 52 -10.56 -42.35 -8.06
C THR A 52 -12.00 -41.94 -8.30
N TYR A 53 -12.18 -40.71 -8.81
CA TYR A 53 -13.46 -40.16 -9.26
C TYR A 53 -13.37 -39.89 -10.77
N LEU A 54 -14.27 -40.51 -11.53
CA LEU A 54 -14.25 -40.45 -13.00
C LEU A 54 -15.27 -39.44 -13.55
N SER A 55 -16.45 -39.34 -12.93
CA SER A 55 -17.55 -38.48 -13.42
C SER A 55 -17.69 -37.23 -12.57
N LEU A 56 -16.71 -36.33 -12.67
CA LEU A 56 -16.57 -35.18 -11.77
C LEU A 56 -17.76 -34.21 -11.81
N ASP A 57 -18.40 -34.02 -12.96
CA ASP A 57 -19.58 -33.15 -13.11
C ASP A 57 -20.80 -33.61 -12.30
N LYS A 58 -20.93 -34.93 -12.11
CA LYS A 58 -22.08 -35.55 -11.44
C LYS A 58 -21.78 -35.86 -9.96
N GLU A 59 -20.50 -36.03 -9.62
CA GLU A 59 -20.05 -36.51 -8.32
C GLU A 59 -19.55 -35.40 -7.39
N ILE A 60 -19.71 -34.12 -7.73
CA ILE A 60 -19.20 -32.99 -6.94
C ILE A 60 -19.58 -33.12 -5.45
N ASN A 61 -20.86 -33.36 -5.16
CA ASN A 61 -21.33 -33.45 -3.77
C ASN A 61 -20.71 -34.65 -3.02
N VAL A 62 -20.52 -35.77 -3.72
CA VAL A 62 -19.90 -37.00 -3.18
C VAL A 62 -18.43 -36.73 -2.88
N ILE A 63 -17.69 -36.17 -3.84
CA ILE A 63 -16.29 -35.78 -3.68
C ILE A 63 -16.13 -34.85 -2.47
N LEU A 64 -17.00 -33.86 -2.31
CA LEU A 64 -16.92 -32.91 -1.19
C LEU A 64 -17.26 -33.57 0.16
N ALA A 65 -18.25 -34.44 0.21
CA ALA A 65 -18.66 -35.14 1.42
C ALA A 65 -17.57 -36.10 1.91
N ASP A 66 -17.02 -36.90 1.00
CA ASP A 66 -16.10 -37.96 1.37
C ASP A 66 -14.72 -37.45 1.81
N ASN A 67 -14.35 -36.25 1.36
CA ASN A 67 -13.08 -35.62 1.71
C ASN A 67 -13.24 -34.54 2.80
N LYS A 68 -14.39 -34.48 3.48
CA LYS A 68 -14.67 -33.49 4.52
C LYS A 68 -13.77 -33.72 5.73
N GLY A 69 -12.99 -32.71 6.09
CA GLY A 69 -12.04 -32.78 7.22
C GLY A 69 -10.82 -33.66 6.98
N GLN A 70 -10.65 -34.17 5.75
CA GLN A 70 -9.51 -35.00 5.38
C GLN A 70 -8.37 -34.17 4.80
N SER A 71 -7.15 -34.53 5.16
CA SER A 71 -5.91 -33.98 4.61
C SER A 71 -5.19 -35.02 3.75
N GLY A 72 -4.47 -34.57 2.73
CA GLY A 72 -3.80 -35.50 1.83
C GLY A 72 -3.26 -34.90 0.55
N VAL A 73 -2.82 -35.79 -0.33
CA VAL A 73 -2.31 -35.49 -1.67
C VAL A 73 -3.23 -36.07 -2.73
N TYR A 74 -3.54 -35.26 -3.73
CA TYR A 74 -4.43 -35.61 -4.83
C TYR A 74 -3.77 -35.34 -6.17
N ARG A 75 -4.32 -35.96 -7.21
CA ARG A 75 -3.88 -35.85 -8.58
C ARG A 75 -5.07 -35.61 -9.50
N TRP A 76 -4.98 -34.57 -10.32
CA TRP A 76 -5.87 -34.38 -11.47
C TRP A 76 -5.19 -34.95 -12.70
N VAL A 77 -5.90 -35.76 -13.49
CA VAL A 77 -5.36 -36.36 -14.72
C VAL A 77 -6.29 -36.02 -15.88
N HIS A 78 -5.76 -35.38 -16.91
CA HIS A 78 -6.48 -35.19 -18.16
C HIS A 78 -6.57 -36.52 -18.89
N ILE A 79 -7.80 -36.98 -19.17
CA ILE A 79 -8.06 -38.36 -19.60
C ILE A 79 -7.38 -38.66 -20.93
N GLU A 80 -7.50 -37.77 -21.91
CA GLU A 80 -6.97 -38.00 -23.27
C GLU A 80 -5.45 -37.87 -23.33
N SER A 81 -4.88 -36.83 -22.73
CA SER A 81 -3.44 -36.55 -22.87
C SER A 81 -2.57 -37.22 -21.80
N GLY A 82 -3.16 -37.78 -20.74
CA GLY A 82 -2.42 -38.33 -19.59
C GLY A 82 -1.71 -37.30 -18.70
N LYS A 83 -1.56 -36.06 -19.17
CA LYS A 83 -1.00 -34.93 -18.41
C LYS A 83 -1.69 -34.77 -17.07
N ASN A 84 -0.89 -34.51 -16.03
CA ASN A 84 -1.41 -34.50 -14.67
C ASN A 84 -0.93 -33.30 -13.84
N TYR A 85 -1.67 -33.04 -12.77
CA TYR A 85 -1.39 -32.03 -11.74
C TYR A 85 -1.41 -32.72 -10.38
N ILE A 86 -0.43 -32.46 -9.54
CA ILE A 86 -0.38 -32.91 -8.16
C ILE A 86 -0.56 -31.72 -7.25
N GLY A 87 -1.40 -31.87 -6.25
CA GLY A 87 -1.54 -30.89 -5.20
C GLY A 87 -1.85 -31.55 -3.87
N SER A 88 -1.72 -30.77 -2.83
CA SER A 88 -1.93 -31.23 -1.46
C SER A 88 -2.84 -30.26 -0.71
N SER A 89 -3.45 -30.72 0.38
CA SER A 89 -4.20 -29.83 1.27
C SER A 89 -4.37 -30.43 2.67
N ALA A 90 -4.39 -29.54 3.66
CA ALA A 90 -4.86 -29.84 5.01
C ALA A 90 -6.39 -30.03 5.08
N ASN A 91 -7.14 -29.56 4.07
CA ASN A 91 -8.58 -29.83 3.94
C ASN A 91 -8.93 -30.00 2.47
N LEU A 92 -9.03 -31.26 2.04
CA LEU A 92 -9.28 -31.65 0.66
C LEU A 92 -10.66 -31.19 0.18
N SER A 93 -11.72 -31.32 0.99
CA SER A 93 -13.06 -30.83 0.62
C SER A 93 -13.06 -29.33 0.30
N ASP A 94 -12.42 -28.51 1.13
CA ASP A 94 -12.33 -27.07 0.88
C ASP A 94 -11.47 -26.75 -0.36
N ARG A 95 -10.41 -27.52 -0.58
CA ARG A 95 -9.58 -27.38 -1.78
C ARG A 95 -10.35 -27.72 -3.05
N PHE A 96 -11.09 -28.82 -3.07
CA PHE A 96 -11.89 -29.24 -4.23
C PHE A 96 -13.05 -28.30 -4.51
N ARG A 97 -13.72 -27.78 -3.46
CA ARG A 97 -14.78 -26.77 -3.63
C ARG A 97 -14.30 -25.55 -4.41
N ARG A 98 -13.03 -25.16 -4.26
CA ARG A 98 -12.43 -24.07 -5.04
C ARG A 98 -12.27 -24.43 -6.51
N TYR A 99 -11.84 -25.65 -6.84
CA TYR A 99 -11.74 -26.11 -8.23
C TYR A 99 -13.08 -26.22 -8.94
N PHE A 100 -14.15 -26.53 -8.20
CA PHE A 100 -15.52 -26.56 -8.73
C PHE A 100 -16.18 -25.17 -8.80
N ASN A 101 -15.49 -24.12 -8.38
CA ASN A 101 -16.01 -22.76 -8.41
C ASN A 101 -15.43 -21.99 -9.61
N TYR A 102 -16.30 -21.61 -10.55
CA TYR A 102 -15.91 -20.87 -11.74
C TYR A 102 -15.15 -19.56 -11.43
N SER A 103 -15.62 -18.76 -10.46
CA SER A 103 -14.97 -17.49 -10.09
C SER A 103 -13.54 -17.68 -9.57
N TYR A 104 -13.26 -18.83 -8.95
CA TYR A 104 -11.92 -19.18 -8.50
C TYR A 104 -11.02 -19.56 -9.69
N LEU A 105 -11.55 -20.36 -10.63
CA LEU A 105 -10.83 -20.77 -11.84
C LEU A 105 -10.52 -19.60 -12.78
N SER A 106 -11.44 -18.62 -12.91
CA SER A 106 -11.31 -17.48 -13.82
C SER A 106 -10.59 -16.27 -13.21
N SER A 107 -10.21 -16.32 -11.93
CA SER A 107 -9.52 -15.22 -11.25
C SER A 107 -8.15 -14.91 -11.85
N SER A 108 -7.86 -13.64 -12.12
CA SER A 108 -6.56 -13.19 -12.66
C SER A 108 -5.36 -13.49 -11.74
N ARG A 109 -5.58 -13.57 -10.42
CA ARG A 109 -4.51 -13.88 -9.44
C ARG A 109 -4.39 -15.38 -9.16
N ARG A 110 -5.51 -16.06 -8.93
CA ARG A 110 -5.54 -17.47 -8.45
C ARG A 110 -5.86 -18.50 -9.54
N GLY A 111 -6.55 -18.08 -10.59
CA GLY A 111 -6.86 -18.86 -11.80
C GLY A 111 -5.70 -18.95 -12.79
N ALA A 112 -4.59 -18.24 -12.54
CA ALA A 112 -3.42 -18.25 -13.41
C ALA A 112 -2.66 -19.60 -13.44
N SER A 113 -2.97 -20.53 -12.53
CA SER A 113 -2.36 -21.87 -12.51
C SER A 113 -2.72 -22.69 -13.75
N LEU A 114 -1.82 -23.55 -14.21
CA LEU A 114 -2.05 -24.36 -15.42
C LEU A 114 -3.24 -25.32 -15.26
N ILE A 115 -3.42 -25.91 -14.07
CA ILE A 115 -4.56 -26.78 -13.79
C ILE A 115 -5.89 -26.02 -13.88
N CYS A 116 -5.98 -24.79 -13.36
CA CYS A 116 -7.21 -23.99 -13.49
C CYS A 116 -7.53 -23.68 -14.96
N LYS A 117 -6.52 -23.31 -15.75
CA LYS A 117 -6.68 -23.07 -17.19
C LYS A 117 -7.08 -24.34 -17.94
N ALA A 118 -6.52 -25.49 -17.57
CA ALA A 118 -6.85 -26.76 -18.19
C ALA A 118 -8.28 -27.21 -17.88
N LEU A 119 -8.72 -27.06 -16.63
CA LEU A 119 -10.11 -27.32 -16.23
C LEU A 119 -11.10 -26.41 -16.96
N LEU A 120 -10.78 -25.12 -17.14
CA LEU A 120 -11.60 -24.22 -17.95
C LEU A 120 -11.63 -24.58 -19.43
N LYS A 121 -10.52 -25.09 -19.98
CA LYS A 121 -10.39 -25.41 -21.41
C LYS A 121 -11.08 -26.72 -21.78
N TYR A 122 -10.91 -27.78 -20.98
CA TYR A 122 -11.39 -29.12 -21.30
C TYR A 122 -12.62 -29.56 -20.49
N GLY A 123 -13.08 -28.74 -19.53
CA GLY A 123 -14.18 -29.07 -18.63
C GLY A 123 -13.81 -30.16 -17.63
N TYR A 124 -14.72 -30.49 -16.70
CA TYR A 124 -14.46 -31.54 -15.72
C TYR A 124 -14.62 -32.95 -16.31
N ALA A 125 -15.46 -33.14 -17.32
CA ALA A 125 -15.61 -34.40 -18.05
C ALA A 125 -14.29 -34.90 -18.68
N GLY A 126 -13.38 -33.98 -19.06
CA GLY A 126 -12.06 -34.32 -19.60
C GLY A 126 -11.04 -34.75 -18.54
N PHE A 127 -11.41 -34.72 -17.25
CA PHE A 127 -10.51 -35.01 -16.14
C PHE A 127 -11.07 -36.11 -15.23
N ARG A 128 -10.14 -36.83 -14.60
CA ARG A 128 -10.42 -37.61 -13.39
C ARG A 128 -9.63 -37.06 -12.20
N LEU A 129 -10.20 -37.21 -11.01
CA LEU A 129 -9.58 -36.82 -9.75
C LEU A 129 -9.21 -38.08 -8.97
N GLU A 130 -7.98 -38.14 -8.51
CA GLU A 130 -7.45 -39.28 -7.75
C GLU A 130 -6.92 -38.79 -6.41
N ILE A 131 -7.29 -39.46 -5.32
CA ILE A 131 -6.63 -39.30 -4.03
C ILE A 131 -5.44 -40.27 -4.02
N LEU A 132 -4.24 -39.72 -3.98
CA LEU A 132 -3.02 -40.52 -3.94
C LEU A 132 -2.76 -41.04 -2.53
N GLU A 133 -3.02 -40.22 -1.52
CA GLU A 133 -2.74 -40.54 -0.12
C GLU A 133 -3.50 -39.60 0.83
N TYR A 134 -4.07 -40.14 1.91
CA TYR A 134 -4.47 -39.35 3.07
C TYR A 134 -3.33 -39.34 4.08
N CYS A 135 -2.97 -38.17 4.59
CA CYS A 135 -1.84 -38.02 5.51
C CYS A 135 -2.11 -36.92 6.53
N SER A 136 -1.31 -36.86 7.59
CA SER A 136 -1.42 -35.82 8.62
C SER A 136 -1.06 -34.44 8.08
N ASN A 137 -1.66 -33.37 8.64
CA ASN A 137 -1.43 -31.98 8.21
C ASN A 137 0.04 -31.56 8.19
N THR A 138 0.85 -32.12 9.09
CA THR A 138 2.29 -31.82 9.21
C THR A 138 3.12 -32.42 8.08
N GLU A 139 2.64 -33.50 7.45
CA GLU A 139 3.37 -34.26 6.43
C GLU A 139 2.93 -33.94 5.00
N VAL A 140 1.81 -33.23 4.83
CA VAL A 140 1.17 -32.92 3.54
C VAL A 140 2.16 -32.41 2.49
N LEU A 141 3.03 -31.46 2.84
CA LEU A 141 4.01 -30.89 1.91
C LEU A 141 5.13 -31.87 1.55
N ALA A 142 5.60 -32.67 2.51
CA ALA A 142 6.63 -33.68 2.26
C ALA A 142 6.10 -34.78 1.33
N ARG A 143 4.84 -35.19 1.52
CA ARG A 143 4.16 -36.15 0.64
C ARG A 143 3.87 -35.56 -0.74
N GLU A 144 3.51 -34.28 -0.82
CA GLU A 144 3.38 -33.59 -2.11
C GLU A 144 4.69 -33.64 -2.90
N GLN A 145 5.82 -33.31 -2.26
CA GLN A 145 7.13 -33.36 -2.89
C GLN A 145 7.46 -34.77 -3.40
N PHE A 146 7.25 -35.80 -2.58
CA PHE A 146 7.44 -37.20 -2.98
C PHE A 146 6.69 -37.55 -4.28
N TYR A 147 5.43 -37.12 -4.40
CA TYR A 147 4.64 -37.40 -5.60
C TYR A 147 5.01 -36.51 -6.79
N LEU A 148 5.42 -35.26 -6.57
CA LEU A 148 5.97 -34.40 -7.62
C LEU A 148 7.21 -35.01 -8.25
N ASP A 149 8.14 -35.51 -7.44
CA ASP A 149 9.38 -36.13 -7.92
C ASP A 149 9.12 -37.46 -8.64
N LYS A 150 8.12 -38.22 -8.17
CA LYS A 150 7.71 -39.49 -8.76
C LYS A 150 7.05 -39.33 -10.12
N PHE A 151 6.13 -38.38 -10.28
CA PHE A 151 5.28 -38.29 -11.48
C PHE A 151 5.67 -37.17 -12.44
N LYS A 152 6.43 -36.16 -11.99
CA LYS A 152 6.85 -35.00 -12.80
C LYS A 152 5.70 -34.35 -13.59
N PRO A 153 4.61 -33.96 -12.92
CA PRO A 153 3.39 -33.45 -13.55
C PRO A 153 3.62 -32.20 -14.41
N GLU A 154 3.00 -32.16 -15.59
CA GLU A 154 3.13 -31.09 -16.58
C GLU A 154 2.35 -29.84 -16.20
N TYR A 155 1.28 -29.99 -15.42
CA TYR A 155 0.46 -28.86 -14.96
C TYR A 155 1.02 -28.20 -13.69
N ASN A 156 2.05 -28.77 -13.06
CA ASN A 156 2.75 -28.13 -11.94
C ASN A 156 3.86 -27.23 -12.47
N ILE A 157 3.73 -25.93 -12.23
CA ILE A 157 4.76 -24.94 -12.61
C ILE A 157 5.96 -25.03 -11.65
N LEU A 158 5.67 -25.21 -10.35
CA LEU A 158 6.67 -25.31 -9.30
C LEU A 158 7.12 -26.75 -9.16
N LYS A 159 8.44 -26.95 -9.08
CA LYS A 159 9.06 -28.25 -8.86
C LYS A 159 9.19 -28.62 -7.38
N ILE A 160 9.20 -27.60 -6.53
CA ILE A 160 9.26 -27.75 -5.07
C ILE A 160 7.87 -27.48 -4.49
N ALA A 161 7.36 -28.39 -3.67
CA ALA A 161 6.06 -28.26 -3.01
C ALA A 161 6.02 -27.01 -2.13
N GLY A 162 4.92 -26.26 -2.21
CA GLY A 162 4.68 -25.07 -1.39
C GLY A 162 5.65 -23.89 -1.54
N SER A 163 6.65 -23.97 -2.43
CA SER A 163 7.73 -22.98 -2.51
C SER A 163 8.05 -22.57 -3.95
N ASN A 164 8.23 -21.27 -4.14
CA ASN A 164 8.74 -20.72 -5.39
C ASN A 164 10.27 -20.81 -5.50
N LEU A 165 10.95 -21.37 -4.49
CA LEU A 165 12.40 -21.47 -4.45
C LEU A 165 12.92 -22.27 -5.66
N GLY A 166 13.87 -21.70 -6.39
CA GLY A 166 14.44 -22.32 -7.59
C GLY A 166 13.58 -22.18 -8.87
N TYR A 167 12.37 -21.63 -8.80
CA TYR A 167 11.60 -21.31 -10.01
C TYR A 167 12.26 -20.15 -10.77
N LYS A 168 12.61 -20.39 -12.03
CA LYS A 168 13.12 -19.37 -12.95
C LYS A 168 12.10 -19.10 -14.04
N HIS A 169 11.79 -17.83 -14.28
CA HIS A 169 10.96 -17.43 -15.40
C HIS A 169 11.61 -17.82 -16.72
N SER A 170 10.79 -18.20 -17.71
CA SER A 170 11.30 -18.45 -19.07
C SER A 170 11.83 -17.15 -19.69
N VAL A 171 12.78 -17.27 -20.62
CA VAL A 171 13.34 -16.13 -21.36
C VAL A 171 12.24 -15.31 -22.04
N ALA A 172 11.26 -15.99 -22.64
CA ALA A 172 10.09 -15.35 -23.24
C ALA A 172 9.24 -14.57 -22.20
N SER A 173 9.01 -15.16 -21.01
CA SER A 173 8.27 -14.49 -19.92
C SER A 173 9.05 -13.28 -19.37
N LEU A 174 10.37 -13.40 -19.21
CA LEU A 174 11.25 -12.29 -18.83
C LEU A 174 11.19 -11.15 -19.86
N LYS A 175 11.19 -11.46 -21.16
CA LYS A 175 11.06 -10.46 -22.23
C LYS A 175 9.72 -9.73 -22.17
N LEU A 176 8.61 -10.45 -21.99
CA LEU A 176 7.28 -9.84 -21.83
C LEU A 176 7.19 -8.97 -20.57
N MET A 177 7.73 -9.44 -19.44
CA MET A 177 7.78 -8.66 -18.20
C MET A 177 8.65 -7.39 -18.36
N SER A 178 9.74 -7.48 -19.12
CA SER A 178 10.60 -6.33 -19.45
C SER A 178 9.86 -5.29 -20.30
N VAL A 179 9.08 -5.72 -21.30
CA VAL A 179 8.25 -4.81 -22.12
C VAL A 179 7.14 -4.17 -21.28
N ALA A 180 6.48 -4.96 -20.41
CA ALA A 180 5.42 -4.48 -19.52
C ALA A 180 5.94 -3.56 -18.39
N SER A 181 7.18 -3.71 -17.94
CA SER A 181 7.79 -2.78 -16.98
C SER A 181 8.23 -1.49 -17.65
N ARG A 182 8.76 -1.57 -18.88
CA ARG A 182 9.13 -0.40 -19.68
C ARG A 182 7.91 0.47 -20.01
N SER A 183 6.77 -0.10 -20.39
CA SER A 183 5.53 0.65 -20.61
C SER A 183 5.00 1.37 -19.36
N ARG A 184 5.26 0.85 -18.15
CA ARG A 184 4.97 1.58 -16.89
C ARG A 184 5.93 2.75 -16.65
N ASN A 185 7.13 2.69 -17.20
CA ASN A 185 8.15 3.75 -17.15
C ASN A 185 8.13 4.64 -18.41
N GLN A 186 7.23 4.39 -19.37
CA GLN A 186 7.07 5.17 -20.59
C GLN A 186 6.33 6.48 -20.27
N LEU A 187 7.10 7.44 -19.83
CA LEU A 187 7.21 8.62 -20.66
C LEU A 187 8.71 8.73 -20.97
N GLU A 188 9.17 8.07 -22.03
CA GLU A 188 10.56 8.22 -22.51
C GLU A 188 10.86 9.70 -22.75
N ASP A 189 9.86 10.51 -23.12
CA ASP A 189 9.96 11.97 -23.18
C ASP A 189 10.22 12.62 -21.82
N PHE A 190 9.70 12.08 -20.71
CA PHE A 190 9.98 12.55 -19.35
C PHE A 190 11.41 12.21 -18.93
N LEU A 191 11.87 11.00 -19.25
CA LEU A 191 13.24 10.58 -18.95
C LEU A 191 14.25 11.33 -19.81
N LYS A 192 13.93 11.57 -21.08
CA LYS A 192 14.73 12.39 -22.01
C LYS A 192 14.78 13.84 -21.54
N SER A 193 13.63 14.45 -21.21
CA SER A 193 13.56 15.80 -20.63
C SER A 193 14.33 15.90 -19.31
N LYS A 194 14.30 14.87 -18.46
CA LYS A 194 15.11 14.83 -17.23
C LYS A 194 16.61 14.77 -17.53
N ARG A 195 17.05 13.96 -18.50
CA ARG A 195 18.47 13.88 -18.91
C ARG A 195 18.93 15.20 -19.53
N GLU A 196 18.15 15.78 -20.42
CA GLU A 196 18.41 17.08 -21.04
C GLU A 196 18.45 18.21 -20.00
N SER A 197 17.58 18.20 -18.98
CA SER A 197 17.61 19.17 -17.89
C SER A 197 18.84 19.07 -16.97
N MET A 198 19.58 17.96 -17.03
CA MET A 198 20.77 17.68 -16.21
C MET A 198 22.08 17.90 -16.98
N LEU A 199 22.08 17.69 -18.30
CA LEU A 199 23.18 18.01 -19.21
C LEU A 199 23.26 19.54 -19.39
N GLY A 200 24.15 20.19 -18.65
CA GLY A 200 24.34 21.66 -18.70
C GLY A 200 24.05 22.37 -17.39
N ARG A 201 23.75 21.65 -16.30
CA ARG A 201 23.81 22.24 -14.96
C ARG A 201 25.27 22.51 -14.59
N GLU A 202 25.70 23.75 -14.77
CA GLU A 202 26.85 24.25 -14.03
C GLU A 202 26.41 24.40 -12.57
N LEU A 203 26.89 23.49 -11.72
CA LEU A 203 26.72 23.63 -10.29
C LEU A 203 27.60 24.78 -9.85
N TYR A 204 27.01 25.98 -9.75
CA TYR A 204 27.68 27.17 -9.27
C TYR A 204 28.40 26.86 -7.95
N LYS A 205 29.58 27.43 -7.74
CA LYS A 205 30.48 27.11 -6.62
C LYS A 205 29.76 27.08 -5.26
N THR A 206 28.80 28.00 -5.05
CA THR A 206 28.00 28.05 -3.82
C THR A 206 27.02 26.88 -3.65
N HIS A 207 26.56 26.22 -4.72
CA HIS A 207 25.73 25.03 -4.62
C HIS A 207 26.54 23.82 -4.11
N LEU A 208 27.77 23.66 -4.61
CA LEU A 208 28.69 22.63 -4.12
C LEU A 208 29.11 22.89 -2.67
N GLU A 209 29.37 24.15 -2.32
CA GLU A 209 29.65 24.58 -0.94
C GLU A 209 28.43 24.31 -0.02
N ASN A 210 27.21 24.62 -0.47
CA ASN A 210 25.98 24.31 0.26
C ASN A 210 25.74 22.81 0.41
N MET A 211 26.07 22.00 -0.61
CA MET A 211 26.03 20.54 -0.49
C MET A 211 27.06 20.02 0.50
N ALA A 212 28.25 20.63 0.57
CA ALA A 212 29.29 20.29 1.54
C ALA A 212 28.88 20.69 2.96
N LEU A 213 28.35 21.90 3.17
CA LEU A 213 27.88 22.42 4.47
C LEU A 213 26.70 21.60 5.01
N ASN A 214 25.76 21.21 4.15
CA ASN A 214 24.59 20.41 4.53
C ASN A 214 24.87 18.90 4.60
N ASN A 215 26.07 18.46 4.22
CA ASN A 215 26.45 17.06 4.32
C ASN A 215 26.76 16.71 5.78
N SER A 216 25.83 16.03 6.45
CA SER A 216 26.01 15.59 7.84
C SER A 216 27.25 14.72 8.06
N PHE A 217 27.83 14.11 7.02
CA PHE A 217 29.05 13.31 7.10
C PHE A 217 30.35 14.14 7.04
N ARG A 218 30.29 15.42 6.63
CA ARG A 218 31.46 16.34 6.52
C ARG A 218 31.43 17.47 7.56
N GLN A 219 30.68 17.30 8.65
CA GLN A 219 30.65 18.29 9.72
C GLN A 219 31.95 18.26 10.53
N ALA A 220 32.61 19.41 10.65
CA ALA A 220 33.81 19.56 11.45
C ALA A 220 33.49 19.42 12.94
N VAL A 221 34.38 18.77 13.68
CA VAL A 221 34.23 18.50 15.12
C VAL A 221 35.52 18.84 15.84
N VAL A 222 35.40 19.31 17.08
CA VAL A 222 36.53 19.59 17.97
C VAL A 222 36.57 18.52 19.05
N LEU A 223 37.76 17.95 19.26
CA LEU A 223 38.05 17.06 20.38
C LEU A 223 38.79 17.87 21.46
N HIS A 224 38.18 17.99 22.63
CA HIS A 224 38.78 18.64 23.80
C HIS A 224 39.27 17.57 24.76
N ASN A 225 40.57 17.53 25.04
CA ASN A 225 41.17 16.59 25.98
C ASN A 225 40.83 17.00 27.41
N SER A 226 40.18 16.11 28.18
CA SER A 226 39.78 16.40 29.56
C SER A 226 40.96 16.46 30.55
N THR A 227 42.12 15.95 30.17
CA THR A 227 43.29 15.80 31.04
C THR A 227 44.37 16.85 30.76
N THR A 228 44.59 17.22 29.49
CA THR A 228 45.62 18.20 29.11
C THR A 228 45.06 19.58 28.79
N GLY A 229 43.74 19.70 28.55
CA GLY A 229 43.10 20.96 28.14
C GLY A 229 43.25 21.29 26.65
N ASP A 230 44.01 20.50 25.90
CA ASP A 230 44.26 20.73 24.48
C ASP A 230 43.00 20.46 23.63
N SER A 231 42.84 21.24 22.56
CA SER A 231 41.71 21.13 21.65
C SER A 231 42.19 20.95 20.22
N GLN A 232 41.70 19.90 19.54
CA GLN A 232 42.08 19.63 18.15
C GLN A 232 40.85 19.55 17.26
N GLN A 233 40.88 20.31 16.15
CA GLN A 233 39.80 20.38 15.18
C GLN A 233 40.03 19.38 14.04
N TYR A 234 38.96 18.69 13.65
CA TYR A 234 38.93 17.73 12.55
C TYR A 234 37.89 18.15 11.50
N THR A 235 38.20 17.94 10.23
CA THR A 235 37.31 18.32 9.11
C THR A 235 36.06 17.45 9.02
N SER A 236 36.04 16.28 9.65
CA SER A 236 34.88 15.39 9.70
C SER A 236 34.89 14.49 10.94
N MET A 237 33.71 13.99 11.33
CA MET A 237 33.58 12.96 12.36
C MET A 237 34.38 11.69 12.05
N THR A 238 34.57 11.35 10.77
CA THR A 238 35.35 10.18 10.36
C THR A 238 36.82 10.36 10.71
N GLN A 239 37.39 11.54 10.47
CA GLN A 239 38.78 11.83 10.86
C GLN A 239 38.96 11.82 12.37
N ALA A 240 38.02 12.41 13.11
CA ALA A 240 38.02 12.36 14.58
C ALA A 240 37.90 10.91 15.09
N ALA A 241 37.10 10.07 14.43
CA ALA A 241 36.92 8.67 14.78
C ALA A 241 38.21 7.85 14.56
N LEU A 242 38.93 8.12 13.46
CA LEU A 242 40.23 7.50 13.19
C LEU A 242 41.25 7.87 14.26
N PHE A 243 41.35 9.15 14.65
CA PHE A 243 42.25 9.58 15.72
C PHE A 243 41.93 8.90 17.05
N LEU A 244 40.65 8.83 17.41
CA LEU A 244 40.21 8.15 18.63
C LEU A 244 40.28 6.61 18.53
N GLY A 245 40.54 6.04 17.36
CA GLY A 245 40.51 4.59 17.12
C GLY A 245 39.14 3.99 17.47
N VAL A 246 38.06 4.64 17.04
CA VAL A 246 36.67 4.19 17.22
C VAL A 246 35.91 4.28 15.89
N HIS A 247 34.76 3.61 15.80
CA HIS A 247 33.89 3.75 14.63
C HIS A 247 33.18 5.12 14.62
N MET A 248 32.96 5.71 13.44
CA MET A 248 32.35 7.05 13.28
C MET A 248 30.97 7.19 13.96
N THR A 249 30.19 6.11 14.01
CA THR A 249 28.90 6.10 14.73
C THR A 249 29.05 6.33 16.23
N THR A 250 30.18 5.94 16.82
CA THR A 250 30.51 6.21 18.21
C THR A 250 30.74 7.71 18.42
N VAL A 251 31.55 8.35 17.57
CA VAL A 251 31.77 9.81 17.62
C VAL A 251 30.44 10.56 17.51
N LYS A 252 29.58 10.18 16.56
CA LYS A 252 28.24 10.77 16.38
C LYS A 252 27.35 10.60 17.62
N ARG A 253 27.38 9.43 18.26
CA ARG A 253 26.60 9.16 19.48
C ARG A 253 27.06 10.03 20.65
N TYR A 254 28.38 10.16 20.83
CA TYR A 254 28.96 10.88 21.97
C TYR A 254 28.88 12.40 21.79
N LEU A 255 28.87 12.90 20.55
CA LEU A 255 28.56 14.29 20.21
C LEU A 255 27.16 14.73 20.69
N ASN A 256 26.18 13.84 20.63
CA ASN A 256 24.81 14.13 21.07
C ASN A 256 24.58 13.93 22.57
N SER A 257 25.43 13.14 23.23
CA SER A 257 25.23 12.77 24.63
C SER A 257 26.08 13.57 25.62
N SER A 258 26.90 14.52 25.15
CA SER A 258 27.84 15.32 25.97
C SER A 258 28.73 14.49 26.91
N LYS A 259 28.99 13.23 26.54
CA LYS A 259 29.80 12.27 27.31
C LYS A 259 31.20 12.21 26.72
N LEU A 260 32.19 11.94 27.56
CA LEU A 260 33.58 11.79 27.13
C LEU A 260 33.76 10.51 26.33
N CYS A 261 34.38 10.61 25.16
CA CYS A 261 34.82 9.49 24.35
C CYS A 261 36.34 9.34 24.50
N LYS A 262 36.79 8.28 25.18
CA LYS A 262 38.23 8.03 25.47
C LYS A 262 38.98 9.26 26.04
N GLY A 263 38.36 9.98 26.97
CA GLY A 263 38.96 11.18 27.58
C GLY A 263 38.83 12.46 26.76
N TYR A 264 38.10 12.45 25.64
CA TYR A 264 37.83 13.63 24.84
C TYR A 264 36.34 14.02 24.88
N ALA A 265 36.06 15.29 25.16
CA ALA A 265 34.75 15.89 24.90
C ALA A 265 34.67 16.29 23.43
N ILE A 266 33.58 15.92 22.76
CA ILE A 266 33.38 16.17 21.33
C ILE A 266 32.36 17.29 21.18
N THR A 267 32.73 18.39 20.52
CA THR A 267 31.83 19.51 20.24
C THR A 267 31.74 19.78 18.74
N LYS A 268 30.62 20.38 18.30
CA LYS A 268 30.49 20.85 16.91
C LYS A 268 31.21 22.18 16.76
N VAL A 269 31.89 22.37 15.64
CA VAL A 269 32.37 23.70 15.26
C VAL A 269 31.15 24.54 14.90
N ASN A 270 30.82 25.53 15.73
CA ASN A 270 29.80 26.52 15.39
C ASN A 270 30.38 27.45 14.33
N SER A 271 30.18 27.12 13.05
CA SER A 271 30.25 28.13 12.00
C SER A 271 29.04 29.04 12.21
N GLY A 272 29.28 30.24 12.79
CA GLY A 272 28.25 31.23 13.05
C GLY A 272 27.41 31.47 11.80
N LEU A 273 26.14 31.10 11.89
CA LEU A 273 24.98 31.56 11.14
C LEU A 273 23.79 30.82 11.77
N ASP A 274 23.08 31.52 12.65
CA ASP A 274 21.82 31.06 13.22
C ASP A 274 20.84 30.74 12.09
N LEU A 275 20.70 29.45 11.76
CA LEU A 275 19.60 28.99 10.93
C LEU A 275 18.38 28.76 11.84
N PRO A 276 17.29 29.50 11.65
CA PRO A 276 16.10 29.34 12.46
C PRO A 276 15.54 27.93 12.25
N SER A 277 15.11 27.36 13.37
CA SER A 277 14.49 26.05 13.45
C SER A 277 13.39 25.91 12.41
N GLY A 278 13.65 25.10 11.38
CA GLY A 278 12.69 24.75 10.35
C GLY A 278 11.58 23.88 10.91
N SER A 279 10.66 24.47 11.68
CA SER A 279 9.28 24.02 11.68
C SER A 279 8.76 24.28 10.27
N GLY A 280 8.52 23.23 9.50
CA GLY A 280 7.92 23.40 8.18
C GLY A 280 6.52 23.98 8.36
N PRO A 281 6.23 25.20 7.89
CA PRO A 281 4.86 25.63 7.82
C PRO A 281 4.22 24.83 6.68
N THR A 282 3.10 24.18 6.96
CA THR A 282 2.17 23.73 5.93
C THR A 282 1.63 25.01 5.28
N ASN A 283 2.36 25.51 4.28
CA ASN A 283 2.11 26.75 3.52
C ASN A 283 0.86 26.68 2.62
N GLU A 284 -0.18 25.96 3.04
CA GLU A 284 -1.48 25.97 2.37
C GLU A 284 -2.35 27.15 2.84
N ARG A 285 -1.96 27.88 3.90
CA ARG A 285 -2.82 28.87 4.58
C ARG A 285 -2.29 30.31 4.60
N GLN A 286 -1.19 30.61 3.89
CA GLN A 286 -0.62 31.96 3.82
C GLN A 286 -1.37 32.80 2.78
N ALA A 287 -1.85 33.99 3.15
CA ALA A 287 -2.42 34.97 2.22
C ALA A 287 -1.31 35.66 1.40
N VAL A 288 -1.59 35.93 0.13
CA VAL A 288 -0.61 36.50 -0.81
C VAL A 288 -1.24 37.59 -1.67
N LEU A 289 -0.45 38.62 -1.95
CA LEU A 289 -0.80 39.73 -2.84
C LEU A 289 -0.05 39.55 -4.17
N LEU A 290 -0.78 39.61 -5.27
CA LEU A 290 -0.23 39.57 -6.63
C LEU A 290 -0.32 40.97 -7.24
N THR A 291 0.82 41.57 -7.56
CA THR A 291 0.90 42.89 -8.22
C THR A 291 1.37 42.70 -9.65
N ASN A 292 0.56 43.06 -10.64
CA ASN A 292 0.96 43.01 -12.04
C ASN A 292 2.05 44.05 -12.33
N LYS A 293 3.21 43.63 -12.86
CA LYS A 293 4.34 44.53 -13.11
C LYS A 293 4.05 45.59 -14.19
N ALA A 294 3.19 45.28 -15.17
CA ALA A 294 2.90 46.18 -16.29
C ALA A 294 1.79 47.17 -15.99
N SER A 295 0.75 46.75 -15.25
CA SER A 295 -0.43 47.58 -14.96
C SER A 295 -0.49 48.13 -13.54
N GLY A 296 0.33 47.62 -12.61
CA GLY A 296 0.32 48.00 -11.20
C GLY A 296 -0.90 47.48 -10.41
N VAL A 297 -1.85 46.81 -11.06
CA VAL A 297 -3.06 46.29 -10.43
C VAL A 297 -2.69 45.17 -9.45
N THR A 298 -3.23 45.28 -8.24
CA THR A 298 -3.04 44.32 -7.15
C THR A 298 -4.27 43.43 -6.97
N GLN A 299 -4.03 42.15 -6.66
CA GLN A 299 -5.08 41.18 -6.38
C GLN A 299 -4.70 40.32 -5.17
N GLU A 300 -5.60 40.25 -4.20
CA GLU A 300 -5.40 39.49 -2.97
C GLU A 300 -5.97 38.08 -3.08
N PHE A 301 -5.23 37.12 -2.53
CA PHE A 301 -5.66 35.75 -2.41
C PHE A 301 -5.53 35.29 -0.95
N SER A 302 -6.61 34.72 -0.43
CA SER A 302 -6.66 34.18 0.94
C SER A 302 -5.69 33.02 1.18
N THR A 303 -5.23 32.34 0.12
CA THR A 303 -4.28 31.24 0.22
C THR A 303 -3.29 31.21 -0.96
N ILE A 304 -2.07 30.74 -0.67
CA ILE A 304 -1.07 30.37 -1.68
C ILE A 304 -1.65 29.44 -2.75
N LYS A 305 -2.52 28.49 -2.37
CA LYS A 305 -3.11 27.54 -3.31
C LYS A 305 -4.02 28.22 -4.34
N ALA A 306 -4.85 29.17 -3.90
CA ALA A 306 -5.71 29.95 -4.79
C ALA A 306 -4.89 30.80 -5.76
N ALA A 307 -3.81 31.45 -5.27
CA ALA A 307 -2.90 32.19 -6.13
C ALA A 307 -2.15 31.29 -7.13
N CYS A 308 -1.72 30.10 -6.72
CA CYS A 308 -1.09 29.13 -7.62
C CYS A 308 -2.04 28.67 -8.71
N GLN A 309 -3.32 28.45 -8.38
CA GLN A 309 -4.35 28.07 -9.34
C GLN A 309 -4.61 29.20 -10.34
N TYR A 310 -4.70 30.44 -9.88
CA TYR A 310 -4.86 31.61 -10.75
C TYR A 310 -3.68 31.81 -11.71
N LEU A 311 -2.45 31.58 -11.24
CA LEU A 311 -1.23 31.72 -12.05
C LEU A 311 -0.90 30.47 -12.89
N GLU A 312 -1.66 29.38 -12.74
CA GLU A 312 -1.39 28.06 -13.33
C GLU A 312 0.03 27.54 -13.03
N ILE A 313 0.48 27.69 -11.78
CA ILE A 313 1.80 27.25 -11.33
C ILE A 313 1.70 26.23 -10.20
N SER A 314 2.76 25.44 -10.01
CA SER A 314 2.85 24.54 -8.87
C SER A 314 3.18 25.30 -7.58
N SER A 315 2.65 24.84 -6.44
CA SER A 315 2.95 25.41 -5.11
C SER A 315 4.46 25.43 -4.80
N LYS A 316 5.21 24.47 -5.36
CA LYS A 316 6.67 24.39 -5.23
C LYS A 316 7.38 25.53 -5.95
N ARG A 317 6.87 25.95 -7.12
CA ARG A 317 7.41 27.09 -7.87
C ARG A 317 7.25 28.39 -7.09
N LEU A 318 6.07 28.61 -6.49
CA LEU A 318 5.82 29.78 -5.66
C LEU A 318 6.66 29.78 -4.37
N SER A 319 6.80 28.63 -3.71
CA SER A 319 7.64 28.53 -2.51
C SER A 319 9.12 28.82 -2.78
N ASN A 320 9.66 28.39 -3.93
CA ASN A 320 11.04 28.70 -4.30
C ASN A 320 11.22 30.19 -4.60
N TYR A 321 10.22 30.83 -5.20
CA TYR A 321 10.23 32.27 -5.45
C TYR A 321 10.35 33.09 -4.15
N PHE A 322 9.58 32.74 -3.11
CA PHE A 322 9.71 33.41 -1.82
C PHE A 322 11.10 33.22 -1.19
N LYS A 323 11.65 31.99 -1.22
CA LYS A 323 12.98 31.70 -0.67
C LYS A 323 14.09 32.46 -1.39
N ASN A 324 13.99 32.57 -2.71
CA ASN A 324 15.00 33.26 -3.51
C ASN A 324 14.94 34.77 -3.28
N ASN A 325 13.74 35.37 -3.21
CA ASN A 325 13.58 36.80 -2.94
C ASN A 325 13.94 37.19 -1.50
N GLU A 326 13.74 36.32 -0.51
CA GLU A 326 14.23 36.53 0.86
C GLU A 326 15.78 36.48 0.95
N SER A 327 16.43 35.81 -0.01
CA SER A 327 17.89 35.65 -0.05
C SER A 327 18.61 36.71 -0.92
N SER A 328 17.89 37.43 -1.78
CA SER A 328 18.44 38.42 -2.70
C SER A 328 18.24 39.85 -2.15
N ASN A 329 18.95 40.20 -1.08
CA ASN A 329 19.06 41.59 -0.60
C ASN A 329 20.18 42.38 -1.32
N THR A 330 20.73 41.86 -2.42
CA THR A 330 21.79 42.51 -3.19
C THR A 330 21.40 42.52 -4.66
N ASN A 331 21.13 43.70 -5.20
CA ASN A 331 20.73 44.04 -6.59
C ASN A 331 19.21 43.99 -6.81
N GLY A 332 18.56 45.14 -6.65
CA GLY A 332 17.10 45.35 -6.61
C GLY A 332 16.30 45.07 -7.88
N GLU A 333 16.60 44.01 -8.63
CA GLU A 333 15.69 43.48 -9.65
C GLU A 333 14.66 42.56 -8.99
N ILE A 334 13.43 43.07 -8.86
CA ILE A 334 12.30 42.30 -8.35
C ILE A 334 11.97 41.19 -9.36
N SER A 335 12.22 39.94 -8.98
CA SER A 335 11.87 38.79 -9.80
C SER A 335 10.34 38.71 -9.97
N THR A 336 9.86 38.27 -11.13
CA THR A 336 8.42 38.11 -11.38
C THR A 336 8.08 36.69 -11.78
N ILE A 337 6.87 36.24 -11.45
CA ILE A 337 6.29 35.02 -12.00
C ILE A 337 5.14 35.42 -12.90
N LYS A 338 5.20 35.05 -14.18
CA LYS A 338 4.14 35.32 -15.16
C LYS A 338 3.76 36.82 -15.24
N GLY A 339 4.73 37.71 -15.00
CA GLY A 339 4.51 39.16 -14.99
C GLY A 339 3.98 39.73 -13.67
N TYR A 340 3.81 38.91 -12.63
CA TYR A 340 3.37 39.35 -11.30
C TYR A 340 4.53 39.36 -10.30
N ILE A 341 4.56 40.40 -9.48
CA ILE A 341 5.32 40.49 -8.22
C ILE A 341 4.42 39.91 -7.13
N ILE A 342 4.95 39.01 -6.31
CA ILE A 342 4.16 38.31 -5.29
C ILE A 342 4.74 38.59 -3.92
N SER A 343 3.93 39.12 -2.99
CA SER A 343 4.30 39.36 -1.60
C SER A 343 3.42 38.57 -0.64
N LYS A 344 3.97 38.21 0.51
CA LYS A 344 3.19 37.61 1.62
C LYS A 344 2.47 38.74 2.34
N ILE A 345 1.21 38.52 2.67
CA ILE A 345 0.47 39.42 3.56
C ILE A 345 0.68 38.88 4.98
N ASP A 346 1.46 39.61 5.79
CA ASP A 346 1.64 39.33 7.20
C ASP A 346 0.45 39.94 7.95
N THR A 347 -0.58 39.15 8.22
CA THR A 347 -1.64 39.57 9.15
C THR A 347 -1.05 39.58 10.55
N LEU A 348 -0.83 40.78 11.10
CA LEU A 348 -0.33 41.03 12.47
C LEU A 348 -1.17 40.36 13.56
N ASP A 349 -2.41 39.98 13.26
CA ASP A 349 -3.24 39.16 14.14
C ASP A 349 -3.48 37.79 13.51
N GLY A 350 -2.92 36.76 14.15
CA GLY A 350 -3.01 35.37 13.75
C GLY A 350 -4.44 34.81 13.77
N VAL A 351 -5.28 35.20 12.82
CA VAL A 351 -6.52 34.49 12.54
C VAL A 351 -6.15 33.22 11.76
N LYS A 352 -5.89 32.14 12.51
CA LYS A 352 -5.84 30.78 11.97
C LYS A 352 -7.18 30.49 11.30
N GLY A 353 -7.26 30.68 9.98
CA GLY A 353 -8.49 30.60 9.17
C GLY A 353 -9.16 29.22 9.06
N ASN A 354 -9.17 28.42 10.12
CA ASN A 354 -9.98 27.21 10.29
C ASN A 354 -10.20 26.87 11.78
N SER A 355 -10.02 27.83 12.70
CA SER A 355 -10.40 27.62 14.09
C SER A 355 -11.92 27.57 14.21
N LYS A 356 -12.46 26.39 14.54
CA LYS A 356 -13.85 26.31 15.00
C LYS A 356 -13.94 26.96 16.37
N ALA A 357 -14.85 27.91 16.50
CA ALA A 357 -15.16 28.52 17.78
C ALA A 357 -15.70 27.45 18.73
N ILE A 358 -15.45 27.64 20.02
CA ILE A 358 -15.79 26.66 21.05
C ILE A 358 -16.46 27.37 22.22
N GLU A 359 -17.58 26.80 22.65
CA GLU A 359 -18.23 27.08 23.92
C GLU A 359 -17.67 26.14 24.99
N VAL A 360 -17.24 26.73 26.11
CA VAL A 360 -16.82 26.02 27.32
C VAL A 360 -17.86 26.32 28.39
N ILE A 361 -18.48 25.28 28.93
CA ILE A 361 -19.45 25.40 30.02
C ILE A 361 -18.78 24.88 31.28
N ASN A 362 -18.65 25.72 32.30
CA ASN A 362 -18.19 25.31 33.63
C ASN A 362 -19.37 24.67 34.37
N VAL A 363 -19.23 23.41 34.78
CA VAL A 363 -20.31 22.63 35.42
C VAL A 363 -20.61 23.12 36.84
N ASP A 364 -19.61 23.67 37.54
CA ASP A 364 -19.76 24.12 38.92
C ASP A 364 -20.46 25.49 39.01
N THR A 365 -20.14 26.41 38.08
CA THR A 365 -20.69 27.78 38.06
C THR A 365 -21.80 27.99 37.03
N ASN A 366 -22.01 27.01 36.15
CA ASN A 366 -22.90 27.08 34.99
C ASN A 366 -22.60 28.24 34.02
N GLU A 367 -21.39 28.80 34.09
CA GLU A 367 -20.94 29.88 33.21
C GLU A 367 -20.54 29.34 31.83
N VAL A 368 -20.93 30.08 30.78
CA VAL A 368 -20.62 29.75 29.39
C VAL A 368 -19.65 30.77 28.83
N THR A 369 -18.44 30.32 28.51
CA THR A 369 -17.38 31.16 27.93
C THR A 369 -17.11 30.76 26.49
N ARG A 370 -17.04 31.74 25.60
CA ARG A 370 -16.81 31.53 24.17
C ARG A 370 -15.39 31.88 23.80
N TYR A 371 -14.73 30.97 23.07
CA TYR A 371 -13.39 31.18 22.55
C TYR A 371 -13.38 31.08 21.03
N SER A 372 -12.54 31.90 20.41
CA SER A 372 -12.34 31.92 18.95
C SER A 372 -11.74 30.61 18.42
N SER A 373 -11.12 29.80 19.27
CA SER A 373 -10.51 28.53 18.88
C SER A 373 -10.33 27.56 20.05
N VAL A 374 -10.15 26.27 19.73
CA VAL A 374 -9.72 25.24 20.71
C VAL A 374 -8.39 25.61 21.38
N SER A 375 -7.47 26.26 20.67
CA SER A 375 -6.18 26.70 21.24
C SER A 375 -6.37 27.81 22.27
N SER A 376 -7.22 28.80 21.96
CA SER A 376 -7.52 29.90 22.89
C SER A 376 -8.23 29.40 24.17
N ALA A 377 -9.16 28.45 24.03
CA ALA A 377 -9.79 27.80 25.18
C ALA A 377 -8.78 26.97 26.01
N ALA A 378 -7.89 26.24 25.33
CA ALA A 378 -6.85 25.44 25.98
C ALA A 378 -5.90 26.31 26.83
N GLU A 379 -5.47 27.45 26.30
CA GLU A 379 -4.62 28.41 27.00
C GLU A 379 -5.33 29.02 28.22
N ALA A 380 -6.56 29.52 28.04
CA ALA A 380 -7.32 30.15 29.12
C ALA A 380 -7.64 29.19 30.28
N LEU A 381 -7.87 27.91 29.98
CA LEU A 381 -8.15 26.88 30.98
C LEU A 381 -6.90 26.16 31.50
N ASN A 382 -5.72 26.48 30.95
CA ASN A 382 -4.46 25.77 31.19
C ASN A 382 -4.60 24.24 30.99
N ILE A 383 -5.26 23.83 29.91
CA ILE A 383 -5.48 22.43 29.51
C ILE A 383 -4.74 22.18 28.20
N PRO A 384 -4.03 21.05 28.01
CA PRO A 384 -3.41 20.74 26.73
C PRO A 384 -4.43 20.72 25.59
N GLN A 385 -4.17 21.43 24.49
CA GLN A 385 -5.04 21.47 23.30
C GLN A 385 -5.41 20.07 22.78
N SER A 386 -4.48 19.13 22.87
CA SER A 386 -4.69 17.72 22.51
C SER A 386 -5.79 17.04 23.33
N SER A 387 -5.98 17.44 24.59
CA SER A 387 -7.03 16.90 25.46
C SER A 387 -8.43 17.33 25.01
N ILE A 388 -8.60 18.62 24.69
CA ILE A 388 -9.87 19.15 24.17
C ILE A 388 -10.16 18.55 22.79
N SER A 389 -9.14 18.41 21.94
CA SER A 389 -9.28 17.75 20.63
C SER A 389 -9.71 16.29 20.77
N THR A 390 -9.13 15.55 21.73
CA THR A 390 -9.48 14.16 22.02
C THR A 390 -10.90 14.04 22.57
N TYR A 391 -11.36 15.02 23.34
CA TYR A 391 -12.72 15.09 23.86
C TYR A 391 -13.76 15.05 22.72
N PHE A 392 -13.58 15.90 21.71
CA PHE A 392 -14.43 15.93 20.52
C PHE A 392 -14.30 14.68 19.65
N ASN A 393 -13.07 14.20 19.41
CA ASN A 393 -12.83 13.01 18.60
C ASN A 393 -13.50 11.75 19.19
N ARG A 394 -13.56 11.67 20.53
CA ARG A 394 -14.23 10.59 21.26
C ARG A 394 -15.72 10.83 21.48
N LYS A 395 -16.28 11.94 20.95
CA LYS A 395 -17.69 12.34 21.09
C LYS A 395 -18.17 12.27 22.55
N ARG A 396 -17.34 12.74 23.48
CA ARG A 396 -17.65 12.70 24.91
C ARG A 396 -18.79 13.67 25.23
N THR A 397 -19.68 13.23 26.10
CA THR A 397 -20.79 14.03 26.65
C THR A 397 -20.63 14.28 28.15
N THR A 398 -19.73 13.56 28.83
CA THR A 398 -19.41 13.76 30.24
C THR A 398 -18.43 14.91 30.42
N PRO A 399 -18.48 15.66 31.54
CA PRO A 399 -17.56 16.78 31.76
C PRO A 399 -16.08 16.34 31.80
N TYR A 400 -15.21 17.10 31.14
CA TYR A 400 -13.77 16.93 31.23
C TYR A 400 -13.29 17.30 32.64
N ARG A 401 -12.62 16.34 33.30
CA ARG A 401 -12.17 16.44 34.70
C ARG A 401 -13.31 16.84 35.67
N ASN A 402 -14.54 16.41 35.39
CA ASN A 402 -15.75 16.77 36.15
C ASN A 402 -16.04 18.28 36.23
N LYS A 403 -15.40 19.11 35.39
CA LYS A 403 -15.47 20.57 35.51
C LYS A 403 -15.94 21.30 34.25
N TYR A 404 -15.54 20.84 33.05
CA TYR A 404 -15.82 21.58 31.82
C TYR A 404 -16.50 20.73 30.75
N LEU A 405 -17.56 21.25 30.12
CA LEU A 405 -18.15 20.70 28.90
C LEU A 405 -17.72 21.55 27.70
N PHE A 406 -17.45 20.88 26.58
CA PHE A 406 -16.93 21.51 25.36
C PHE A 406 -17.91 21.31 24.20
N LYS A 407 -18.25 22.40 23.49
CA LYS A 407 -19.15 22.36 22.33
C LYS A 407 -18.59 23.22 21.19
N PHE A 408 -18.59 22.71 19.96
CA PHE A 408 -18.27 23.54 18.79
C PHE A 408 -19.45 24.46 18.45
N ILE A 409 -19.12 25.69 18.04
CA ILE A 409 -20.05 26.70 17.53
C ILE A 409 -19.93 26.75 16.01
#